data_AF-A0A9W8JCT3-F1
#
_entry.id   AF-A0A9W8JCT3-F1
#
_cell.length_a   1.000
_cell.length_b   1.000
_cell.length_c   1.000
_cell.angle_alpha   90.00
_cell.angle_beta   90.00
_cell.angle_gamma   90.00
#
_symmetry.space_group_name_H-M   'P 1'
#
loop_
_entity.id
_entity.type
_entity.pdbx_description
1 polymer ?
#
loop_
_entity_poly.entity_id
_entity_poly.type
_entity_poly.pdbx_seq_one_letter_code
_entity_poly.pdbx_strand_id
1 'polypeptide(L)'
;MQSRPSAHPQARPPVYPRSPYASSSRSAGSSSTVCTPCNTKGGWFNFIATRTEKDVRCTVLGLVRDLVREHHSDSSAPAGILQSCAAACEAHSLSLSTILQEKSIENHTPLYWAIVKRRPDEELKEDSQIPDLLIALLSHATPLNRKTIMDIRHACLITSDQRLFQRLRMSPEFATVSGSDQMLLGVTLPHDEIEVEELPAEEGDFVVHFVIPHFQKRMMVTQEIVLEFIARCKPPFLPSRAQLFLLTDKPPLAQVGCGS
;
A
#
# COMPACT_ATOMS: atom_id res chain seq x y z
N MET A 1 66.06 36.28 -4.28
CA MET A 1 65.29 35.63 -3.20
C MET A 1 64.57 34.43 -3.79
N GLN A 2 64.73 33.28 -3.15
CA GLN A 2 64.44 31.94 -3.66
C GLN A 2 62.94 31.61 -3.62
N SER A 3 62.43 31.04 -4.71
CA SER A 3 61.08 30.47 -4.79
C SER A 3 61.19 28.94 -4.93
N ARG A 4 60.79 28.22 -3.88
CA ARG A 4 60.69 26.74 -3.85
C ARG A 4 59.40 26.29 -4.56
N PRO A 5 59.42 25.20 -5.35
CA PRO A 5 58.20 24.53 -5.80
C PRO A 5 57.75 23.47 -4.77
N SER A 6 56.46 23.49 -4.40
CA SER A 6 55.82 22.46 -3.59
C SER A 6 55.36 21.29 -4.46
N ALA A 7 55.83 20.09 -4.12
CA ALA A 7 55.43 18.84 -4.74
C ALA A 7 54.09 18.35 -4.18
N HIS A 8 53.19 17.97 -5.08
CA HIS A 8 51.89 17.37 -4.79
C HIS A 8 52.03 15.84 -4.67
N PRO A 9 51.56 15.18 -3.60
CA PRO A 9 51.55 13.71 -3.57
C PRO A 9 50.35 13.15 -4.35
N GLN A 10 50.63 12.36 -5.39
CA GLN A 10 49.65 11.53 -6.10
C GLN A 10 49.19 10.36 -5.22
N ALA A 11 47.89 10.29 -4.96
CA ALA A 11 47.25 9.12 -4.34
C ALA A 11 47.14 7.98 -5.36
N ARG A 12 47.63 6.79 -4.99
CA ARG A 12 47.49 5.55 -5.77
C ARG A 12 46.09 4.94 -5.60
N PRO A 13 45.48 4.38 -6.66
CA PRO A 13 44.22 3.65 -6.53
C PRO A 13 44.41 2.25 -5.89
N PRO A 14 43.40 1.73 -5.18
CA PRO A 14 43.46 0.42 -4.55
C PRO A 14 43.36 -0.72 -5.58
N VAL A 15 44.25 -1.71 -5.40
CA VAL A 15 44.28 -2.97 -6.13
C VAL A 15 43.32 -3.95 -5.45
N TYR A 16 42.31 -4.43 -6.16
CA TYR A 16 41.45 -5.51 -5.69
C TYR A 16 42.03 -6.88 -6.10
N PRO A 17 42.15 -7.84 -5.17
CA PRO A 17 42.62 -9.18 -5.49
C PRO A 17 41.56 -9.98 -6.23
N ARG A 18 41.96 -10.53 -7.37
CA ARG A 18 41.24 -11.51 -8.17
C ARG A 18 41.45 -12.89 -7.53
N SER A 19 40.38 -13.61 -7.21
CA SER A 19 40.44 -14.99 -6.71
C SER A 19 39.71 -15.97 -7.65
N PRO A 20 40.13 -17.24 -7.70
CA PRO A 20 39.89 -18.14 -8.83
C PRO A 20 38.79 -19.18 -8.63
N TYR A 21 38.26 -19.63 -9.77
CA TYR A 21 37.73 -20.96 -10.15
C TYR A 21 36.76 -21.74 -9.24
N ALA A 22 35.59 -21.99 -9.82
CA ALA A 22 34.87 -23.26 -10.03
C ALA A 22 34.83 -24.33 -8.91
N SER A 23 33.61 -24.74 -8.55
CA SER A 23 33.22 -26.14 -8.29
C SER A 23 31.70 -26.29 -8.23
N SER A 24 31.18 -27.19 -9.06
CA SER A 24 29.82 -27.74 -9.01
C SER A 24 29.52 -28.40 -7.67
N SER A 25 28.30 -28.22 -7.15
CA SER A 25 27.66 -29.25 -6.31
C SER A 25 26.14 -29.22 -6.49
N ARG A 26 25.59 -30.42 -6.64
CA ARG A 26 24.16 -30.74 -6.69
C ARG A 26 23.60 -30.78 -5.27
N SER A 27 22.40 -30.25 -5.06
CA SER A 27 21.44 -30.67 -4.03
C SER A 27 20.08 -30.06 -4.41
N ALA A 28 19.10 -30.87 -4.81
CA ALA A 28 18.17 -31.61 -3.95
C ALA A 28 16.97 -30.73 -3.50
N GLY A 29 15.86 -30.92 -4.22
CA GLY A 29 14.50 -30.92 -3.72
C GLY A 29 14.06 -29.79 -2.79
N SER A 30 13.46 -28.76 -3.36
CA SER A 30 12.46 -27.96 -2.66
C SER A 30 11.26 -27.83 -3.57
N SER A 31 10.18 -28.51 -3.22
CA SER A 31 8.89 -28.50 -3.92
C SER A 31 8.32 -27.08 -3.97
N SER A 32 8.62 -26.37 -5.04
CA SER A 32 7.81 -25.25 -5.49
C SER A 32 6.49 -25.85 -6.00
N THR A 33 5.44 -25.69 -5.21
CA THR A 33 4.08 -25.98 -5.66
C THR A 33 3.70 -24.87 -6.64
N VAL A 34 4.12 -25.04 -7.90
CA VAL A 34 3.68 -24.21 -9.01
C VAL A 34 2.21 -24.54 -9.24
N CYS A 35 1.32 -23.68 -8.73
CA CYS A 35 -0.10 -23.76 -9.05
C CYS A 35 -0.27 -23.44 -10.54
N THR A 36 -0.56 -24.47 -11.33
CA THR A 36 -0.92 -24.39 -12.74
C THR A 36 -2.11 -23.45 -12.92
N PRO A 37 -2.13 -22.59 -13.96
CA PRO A 37 -3.27 -21.70 -14.22
C PRO A 37 -4.53 -22.53 -14.51
N CYS A 38 -5.54 -22.40 -13.66
CA CYS A 38 -6.86 -23.00 -13.85
C CYS A 38 -7.59 -22.30 -15.01
N ASN A 39 -7.43 -22.84 -16.22
CA ASN A 39 -8.14 -22.40 -17.41
C ASN A 39 -9.62 -22.79 -17.30
N THR A 40 -10.48 -21.86 -16.88
CA THR A 40 -11.92 -22.09 -16.73
C THR A 40 -12.70 -21.28 -17.77
N LYS A 41 -13.02 -21.93 -18.89
CA LYS A 41 -14.08 -21.50 -19.81
C LYS A 41 -15.33 -22.35 -19.54
N GLY A 42 -16.39 -21.70 -19.05
CA GLY A 42 -17.77 -22.20 -19.07
C GLY A 42 -18.24 -22.93 -17.80
N GLY A 43 -19.25 -22.35 -17.14
CA GLY A 43 -20.07 -23.01 -16.11
C GLY A 43 -19.97 -22.39 -14.72
N TRP A 44 -20.69 -21.29 -14.49
CA TRP A 44 -20.53 -20.45 -13.30
C TRP A 44 -21.32 -20.85 -12.04
N PHE A 45 -22.27 -21.81 -12.04
CA PHE A 45 -23.07 -22.08 -10.83
C PHE A 45 -23.55 -23.53 -10.63
N ASN A 46 -22.64 -24.50 -10.48
CA ASN A 46 -22.98 -25.84 -9.96
C ASN A 46 -21.98 -26.22 -8.85
N PHE A 47 -22.28 -25.83 -7.61
CA PHE A 47 -21.30 -25.69 -6.52
C PHE A 47 -21.28 -26.82 -5.46
N ILE A 48 -21.99 -27.94 -5.62
CA ILE A 48 -22.24 -28.87 -4.48
C ILE A 48 -21.76 -30.32 -4.74
N ALA A 49 -20.60 -30.54 -5.36
CA ALA A 49 -20.03 -31.89 -5.41
C ALA A 49 -18.49 -31.90 -5.27
N THR A 50 -18.02 -32.34 -4.10
CA THR A 50 -16.67 -32.86 -3.79
C THR A 50 -15.45 -32.05 -4.29
N ARG A 51 -15.49 -30.71 -4.23
CA ARG A 51 -14.28 -29.92 -4.49
C ARG A 51 -13.33 -29.96 -3.31
N THR A 52 -12.04 -30.11 -3.58
CA THR A 52 -11.01 -29.97 -2.56
C THR A 52 -10.88 -28.50 -2.17
N GLU A 53 -10.43 -28.22 -0.94
CA GLU A 53 -10.14 -26.87 -0.47
C GLU A 53 -9.27 -26.07 -1.47
N LYS A 54 -8.31 -26.75 -2.09
CA LYS A 54 -7.42 -26.18 -3.11
C LYS A 54 -8.18 -25.70 -4.35
N ASP A 55 -9.18 -26.45 -4.80
CA ASP A 55 -9.97 -26.10 -5.99
C ASP A 55 -10.83 -24.87 -5.72
N VAL A 56 -11.43 -24.78 -4.53
CA VAL A 56 -12.23 -23.63 -4.10
C VAL A 56 -11.35 -22.39 -4.02
N ARG A 57 -10.19 -22.49 -3.37
CA ARG A 57 -9.22 -21.41 -3.29
C ARG A 57 -8.78 -20.91 -4.67
N CYS A 58 -8.40 -21.82 -5.57
CA CYS A 58 -8.01 -21.47 -6.94
C CYS A 58 -9.15 -20.79 -7.70
N THR A 59 -10.39 -21.26 -7.52
CA THR A 59 -11.58 -20.67 -8.14
C THR A 59 -11.80 -19.25 -7.63
N VAL A 60 -11.79 -19.04 -6.31
CA VAL A 60 -11.98 -17.72 -5.68
C VAL A 60 -10.89 -16.75 -6.14
N LEU A 61 -9.62 -17.18 -6.15
CA LEU A 61 -8.52 -16.36 -6.66
C LEU A 61 -8.68 -15.98 -8.14
N GLY A 62 -9.19 -16.91 -8.96
CA GLY A 62 -9.54 -16.65 -10.36
C GLY A 62 -10.60 -15.55 -10.48
N LEU A 63 -11.73 -15.72 -9.77
CA LEU A 63 -12.83 -14.75 -9.78
C LEU A 63 -12.39 -13.37 -9.29
N VAL A 64 -11.63 -13.30 -8.20
CA VAL A 64 -11.11 -12.04 -7.66
C VAL A 64 -10.14 -11.37 -8.64
N ARG A 65 -9.31 -12.16 -9.33
CA ARG A 65 -8.41 -11.62 -10.37
C ARG A 65 -9.21 -11.06 -11.54
N ASP A 66 -10.28 -11.72 -11.95
CA ASP A 66 -11.14 -11.26 -13.04
C ASP A 66 -11.88 -9.98 -12.64
N LEU A 67 -12.44 -9.91 -11.42
CA LEU A 67 -13.03 -8.69 -10.85
C LEU A 67 -12.07 -7.50 -10.85
N VAL A 68 -10.79 -7.72 -10.55
CA VAL A 68 -9.77 -6.67 -10.53
C VAL A 68 -9.27 -6.34 -11.95
N ARG A 69 -9.50 -7.20 -12.94
CA ARG A 69 -9.18 -6.92 -14.35
C ARG A 69 -10.31 -6.16 -15.04
N GLU A 70 -11.53 -6.58 -14.81
CA GLU A 70 -12.73 -5.97 -15.36
C GLU A 70 -13.07 -4.71 -14.56
N HIS A 71 -13.08 -3.55 -15.22
CA HIS A 71 -13.44 -2.29 -14.57
C HIS A 71 -14.95 -2.25 -14.38
N HIS A 72 -15.43 -2.69 -13.23
CA HIS A 72 -16.85 -2.64 -12.86
C HIS A 72 -17.19 -1.30 -12.20
N SER A 73 -16.96 -0.18 -12.90
CA SER A 73 -17.17 1.16 -12.31
C SER A 73 -18.63 1.46 -11.95
N ASP A 74 -19.60 0.71 -12.47
CA ASP A 74 -21.02 1.08 -12.41
C ASP A 74 -21.98 -0.10 -12.10
N SER A 75 -21.49 -1.16 -11.44
CA SER A 75 -22.31 -2.35 -11.16
C SER A 75 -22.21 -2.82 -9.71
N SER A 76 -23.32 -3.23 -9.12
CA SER A 76 -23.36 -3.93 -7.82
C SER A 76 -22.87 -5.39 -7.91
N ALA A 77 -22.50 -5.86 -9.10
CA ALA A 77 -22.01 -7.22 -9.32
C ALA A 77 -20.80 -7.63 -8.46
N PRO A 78 -19.77 -6.77 -8.22
CA PRO A 78 -18.61 -7.17 -7.42
C PRO A 78 -18.97 -7.58 -6.00
N ALA A 79 -19.88 -6.85 -5.34
CA ALA A 79 -20.33 -7.18 -3.99
C ALA A 79 -21.04 -8.54 -3.95
N GLY A 80 -21.92 -8.83 -4.91
CA GLY A 80 -22.60 -10.13 -5.00
C GLY A 80 -21.64 -11.30 -5.26
N ILE A 81 -20.64 -11.09 -6.12
CA ILE A 81 -19.61 -12.10 -6.41
C ILE A 81 -18.73 -12.36 -5.18
N LEU A 82 -18.30 -11.31 -4.47
CA LEU A 82 -17.51 -11.45 -3.25
C LEU A 82 -18.30 -12.13 -2.13
N GLN A 83 -19.59 -11.82 -1.99
CA GLN A 83 -20.47 -12.50 -1.05
C GLN A 83 -20.62 -13.99 -1.36
N SER A 84 -20.74 -14.34 -2.65
CA SER A 84 -20.75 -15.74 -3.09
C SER A 84 -19.41 -16.45 -2.79
N CYS A 85 -18.29 -15.76 -3.04
CA CYS A 85 -16.96 -16.27 -2.67
C CYS A 85 -16.83 -16.48 -1.16
N ALA A 86 -17.38 -15.59 -0.34
CA ALA A 86 -17.36 -15.70 1.11
C ALA A 86 -18.11 -16.95 1.59
N ALA A 87 -19.34 -17.15 1.10
CA ALA A 87 -20.14 -18.33 1.41
C ALA A 87 -19.46 -19.64 0.95
N ALA A 88 -18.85 -19.64 -0.23
CA ALA A 88 -18.10 -20.79 -0.74
C ALA A 88 -16.84 -21.07 0.11
N CYS A 89 -16.14 -20.04 0.59
CA CYS A 89 -15.01 -20.22 1.48
C CYS A 89 -15.44 -20.82 2.83
N GLU A 90 -16.51 -20.27 3.42
CA GLU A 90 -17.05 -20.73 4.70
C GLU A 90 -17.46 -22.21 4.66
N ALA A 91 -18.16 -22.62 3.59
CA ALA A 91 -18.56 -24.02 3.38
C ALA A 91 -17.38 -25.01 3.31
N HIS A 92 -16.17 -24.51 3.03
CA HIS A 92 -14.95 -25.30 2.91
C HIS A 92 -13.90 -24.96 3.98
N SER A 93 -14.30 -24.32 5.09
CA SER A 93 -13.40 -23.92 6.19
C SER A 93 -12.23 -23.02 5.76
N LEU A 94 -12.44 -22.24 4.70
CA LEU A 94 -11.50 -21.24 4.20
C LEU A 94 -11.88 -19.84 4.70
N SER A 95 -10.88 -19.00 4.89
CA SER A 95 -11.09 -17.57 5.17
C SER A 95 -10.91 -16.77 3.88
N LEU A 96 -11.99 -16.14 3.40
CA LEU A 96 -11.90 -15.21 2.27
C LEU A 96 -10.92 -14.07 2.56
N SER A 97 -10.87 -13.60 3.80
CA SER A 97 -9.93 -12.56 4.24
C SER A 97 -8.48 -12.98 4.00
N THR A 98 -8.10 -14.21 4.34
CA THR A 98 -6.75 -14.74 4.07
C THR A 98 -6.46 -14.76 2.57
N ILE A 99 -7.42 -15.22 1.76
CA ILE A 99 -7.27 -15.32 0.30
C ILE A 99 -7.10 -13.94 -0.36
N LEU A 100 -7.88 -12.94 0.05
CA LEU A 100 -7.80 -11.57 -0.48
C LEU A 100 -6.50 -10.87 -0.13
N GLN A 101 -5.81 -11.33 0.91
CA GLN A 101 -4.53 -10.78 1.37
C GLN A 101 -3.31 -11.50 0.78
N GLU A 102 -3.52 -12.49 -0.09
CA GLU A 102 -2.45 -13.21 -0.78
C GLU A 102 -1.94 -12.46 -2.01
N LYS A 103 -0.63 -12.56 -2.24
CA LYS A 103 0.05 -12.02 -3.43
C LYS A 103 -0.22 -12.89 -4.66
N SER A 104 -1.44 -12.83 -5.17
CA SER A 104 -1.96 -13.73 -6.20
C SER A 104 -1.94 -13.16 -7.62
N ILE A 105 -1.60 -11.88 -7.78
CA ILE A 105 -1.55 -11.19 -9.07
C ILE A 105 -0.22 -10.45 -9.15
N GLU A 106 0.72 -10.94 -9.97
CA GLU A 106 2.01 -10.27 -10.22
C GLU A 106 2.78 -9.88 -8.94
N ASN A 107 2.82 -10.77 -7.94
CA ASN A 107 3.46 -10.57 -6.63
C ASN A 107 2.82 -9.48 -5.73
N HIS A 108 1.64 -9.00 -6.09
CA HIS A 108 0.83 -8.07 -5.30
C HIS A 108 -0.54 -8.65 -4.95
N THR A 109 -1.19 -8.04 -3.96
CA THR A 109 -2.54 -8.42 -3.53
C THR A 109 -3.60 -7.91 -4.51
N PRO A 110 -4.79 -8.54 -4.55
CA PRO A 110 -5.96 -7.98 -5.24
C PRO A 110 -6.29 -6.54 -4.82
N LEU A 111 -6.09 -6.20 -3.53
CA LEU A 111 -6.30 -4.86 -2.98
C LEU A 111 -5.35 -3.82 -3.60
N TYR A 112 -4.07 -4.16 -3.77
CA TYR A 112 -3.11 -3.30 -4.48
C TYR A 112 -3.59 -3.00 -5.90
N TRP A 113 -3.97 -4.02 -6.65
CA TRP A 113 -4.38 -3.86 -8.04
C TRP A 113 -5.72 -3.13 -8.19
N ALA A 114 -6.63 -3.30 -7.24
CA ALA A 114 -7.88 -2.53 -7.18
C ALA A 114 -7.60 -1.03 -7.06
N ILE A 115 -6.56 -0.63 -6.33
CA ILE A 115 -6.12 0.77 -6.23
C ILE A 115 -5.45 1.24 -7.52
N VAL A 116 -4.49 0.45 -8.04
CA VAL A 116 -3.73 0.82 -9.25
C VAL A 116 -4.62 1.04 -10.48
N LYS A 117 -5.72 0.27 -10.57
CA LYS A 117 -6.67 0.36 -11.68
C LYS A 117 -7.88 1.24 -11.40
N ARG A 118 -7.98 1.79 -10.19
CA ARG A 118 -9.04 2.73 -9.83
C ARG A 118 -8.92 3.98 -10.70
N ARG A 119 -10.05 4.54 -11.15
CA ARG A 119 -10.07 5.89 -11.72
C ARG A 119 -9.91 6.93 -10.60
N PRO A 120 -9.19 8.03 -10.82
CA PRO A 120 -9.10 9.11 -9.84
C PRO A 120 -10.49 9.66 -9.48
N ASP A 121 -10.68 10.01 -8.22
CA ASP A 121 -11.97 10.48 -7.70
C ASP A 121 -12.47 11.78 -8.39
N GLU A 122 -11.58 12.58 -8.98
CA GLU A 122 -11.94 13.81 -9.73
C GLU A 122 -12.82 13.52 -10.96
N GLU A 123 -12.81 12.28 -11.46
CA GLU A 123 -13.61 11.86 -12.62
C GLU A 123 -14.98 11.26 -12.22
N LEU A 124 -15.20 11.01 -10.93
CA LEU A 124 -16.43 10.41 -10.43
C LEU A 124 -17.45 11.50 -10.08
N LYS A 125 -18.64 11.42 -10.70
CA LYS A 125 -19.76 12.30 -10.35
C LYS A 125 -20.22 11.97 -8.93
N GLU A 126 -20.38 13.00 -8.08
CA GLU A 126 -20.77 12.91 -6.66
C GLU A 126 -22.02 12.04 -6.37
N ASP A 127 -22.89 11.83 -7.35
CA ASP A 127 -24.15 11.10 -7.19
C ASP A 127 -24.04 9.56 -7.28
N SER A 128 -22.84 9.03 -7.53
CA SER A 128 -22.64 7.58 -7.75
C SER A 128 -22.34 6.86 -6.42
N GLN A 129 -23.38 6.58 -5.60
CA GLN A 129 -23.26 5.83 -4.33
C GLN A 129 -22.82 4.36 -4.47
N ILE A 130 -22.37 3.91 -5.64
CA ILE A 130 -22.03 2.50 -5.85
C ILE A 130 -20.77 2.17 -5.03
N PRO A 131 -20.80 1.11 -4.18
CA PRO A 131 -19.62 0.71 -3.44
C PRO A 131 -18.49 0.38 -4.41
N ASP A 132 -17.46 1.20 -4.39
CA ASP A 132 -16.23 0.97 -5.14
C ASP A 132 -15.69 -0.44 -4.83
N LEU A 133 -15.20 -1.13 -5.86
CA LEU A 133 -14.63 -2.48 -5.76
C LEU A 133 -13.62 -2.58 -4.61
N LEU A 134 -12.81 -1.53 -4.40
CA LEU A 134 -11.87 -1.47 -3.29
C LEU A 134 -12.57 -1.58 -1.92
N ILE A 135 -13.68 -0.86 -1.71
CA ILE A 135 -14.44 -0.90 -0.46
C ILE A 135 -15.06 -2.28 -0.24
N ALA A 136 -15.61 -2.88 -1.30
CA ALA A 136 -16.15 -4.23 -1.24
C ALA A 136 -15.06 -5.26 -0.86
N LEU A 137 -13.88 -5.19 -1.50
CA LEU A 137 -12.75 -6.04 -1.16
C LEU A 137 -12.26 -5.83 0.28
N LEU A 138 -12.14 -4.57 0.73
CA LEU A 138 -11.71 -4.24 2.09
C LEU A 138 -12.67 -4.82 3.13
N SER A 139 -13.98 -4.72 2.92
CA SER A 139 -14.98 -5.24 3.86
C SER A 139 -14.81 -6.75 4.15
N HIS A 140 -14.40 -7.53 3.14
CA HIS A 140 -14.14 -8.96 3.28
C HIS A 140 -12.70 -9.31 3.67
N ALA A 141 -11.76 -8.36 3.53
CA ALA A 141 -10.35 -8.55 3.84
C ALA A 141 -9.98 -8.21 5.28
N THR A 142 -10.90 -7.65 6.08
CA THR A 142 -10.63 -7.38 7.49
C THR A 142 -10.51 -8.66 8.32
N PRO A 143 -9.66 -8.70 9.37
CA PRO A 143 -8.63 -7.72 9.70
C PRO A 143 -7.43 -7.77 8.74
N LEU A 144 -6.87 -6.61 8.40
CA LEU A 144 -5.73 -6.51 7.49
C LEU A 144 -4.40 -6.81 8.19
N ASN A 145 -3.56 -7.61 7.54
CA ASN A 145 -2.22 -7.87 8.00
C ASN A 145 -1.26 -6.73 7.59
N ARG A 146 -0.16 -6.58 8.34
CA ARG A 146 0.83 -5.51 8.12
C ARG A 146 1.41 -5.51 6.69
N LYS A 147 1.62 -6.68 6.08
CA LYS A 147 2.18 -6.79 4.72
C LYS A 147 1.19 -6.25 3.69
N THR A 148 -0.10 -6.55 3.84
CA THR A 148 -1.17 -6.05 2.98
C THR A 148 -1.36 -4.54 3.15
N ILE A 149 -1.29 -4.02 4.38
CA ILE A 149 -1.31 -2.56 4.61
C ILE A 149 -0.15 -1.87 3.88
N MET A 150 1.06 -2.44 3.94
CA MET A 150 2.21 -1.90 3.19
C MET A 150 1.99 -1.96 1.68
N ASP A 151 1.40 -3.05 1.17
CA ASP A 151 1.08 -3.23 -0.24
C ASP A 151 0.06 -2.17 -0.71
N ILE A 152 -1.00 -1.93 0.08
CA ILE A 152 -2.00 -0.89 -0.19
C ILE A 152 -1.38 0.50 -0.19
N ARG A 153 -0.53 0.82 0.80
CA ARG A 153 0.19 2.10 0.85
C ARG A 153 1.09 2.29 -0.37
N HIS A 154 1.74 1.22 -0.81
CA HIS A 154 2.58 1.25 -2.01
C HIS A 154 1.75 1.51 -3.27
N ALA A 155 0.56 0.92 -3.38
CA ALA A 155 -0.37 1.20 -4.48
C ALA A 155 -0.75 2.69 -4.53
N CYS A 156 -1.17 3.27 -3.40
CA CYS A 156 -1.50 4.69 -3.30
C CYS A 156 -0.31 5.58 -3.68
N LEU A 157 0.90 5.18 -3.31
CA LEU A 157 2.11 5.91 -3.66
C LEU A 157 2.31 5.91 -5.18
N ILE A 158 2.22 4.75 -5.82
CA ILE A 158 2.36 4.59 -7.28
C ILE A 158 1.31 5.40 -8.05
N THR A 159 0.05 5.37 -7.60
CA THR A 159 -1.03 6.14 -8.25
C THR A 159 -1.00 7.62 -7.87
N SER A 160 -0.22 7.99 -6.86
CA SER A 160 -0.21 9.33 -6.27
C SER A 160 -1.59 9.80 -5.80
N ASP A 161 -2.42 8.87 -5.30
CA ASP A 161 -3.78 9.16 -4.85
C ASP A 161 -3.79 9.54 -3.35
N GLN A 162 -3.49 10.81 -3.09
CA GLN A 162 -3.46 11.38 -1.74
C GLN A 162 -4.83 11.32 -1.04
N ARG A 163 -5.93 11.59 -1.76
CA ARG A 163 -7.28 11.57 -1.18
C ARG A 163 -7.65 10.17 -0.70
N LEU A 164 -7.41 9.15 -1.53
CA LEU A 164 -7.61 7.77 -1.12
C LEU A 164 -6.71 7.38 0.05
N PHE A 165 -5.43 7.75 0.02
CA PHE A 165 -4.51 7.47 1.10
C PHE A 165 -4.99 8.05 2.45
N GLN A 166 -5.47 9.29 2.48
CA GLN A 166 -6.03 9.88 3.70
C GLN A 166 -7.30 9.16 4.17
N ARG A 167 -8.24 8.86 3.26
CA ARG A 167 -9.45 8.08 3.62
C ARG A 167 -9.11 6.73 4.23
N LEU A 168 -8.18 5.99 3.62
CA LEU A 168 -7.75 4.70 4.13
C LEU A 168 -7.11 4.88 5.51
N ARG A 169 -6.23 5.87 5.71
CA ARG A 169 -5.59 6.13 7.01
C ARG A 169 -6.60 6.47 8.12
N MET A 170 -7.72 7.12 7.79
CA MET A 170 -8.78 7.41 8.75
C MET A 170 -9.62 6.19 9.13
N SER A 171 -9.64 5.15 8.29
CA SER A 171 -10.41 3.94 8.58
C SER A 171 -9.79 3.13 9.73
N PRO A 172 -10.61 2.54 10.63
CA PRO A 172 -10.14 1.80 11.81
C PRO A 172 -9.16 0.68 11.48
N GLU A 173 -9.29 0.09 10.29
CA GLU A 173 -8.51 -1.04 9.81
C GLU A 173 -7.05 -0.67 9.52
N PHE A 174 -6.78 0.62 9.30
CA PHE A 174 -5.45 1.17 8.99
C PHE A 174 -4.93 2.11 10.06
N ALA A 175 -5.79 2.57 10.97
CA ALA A 175 -5.43 3.46 12.05
C ALA A 175 -4.43 2.78 12.98
N THR A 176 -3.20 3.31 13.00
CA THR A 176 -2.13 2.86 13.92
C THR A 176 -2.24 3.51 15.30
N VAL A 177 -3.34 4.20 15.61
CA VAL A 177 -3.49 4.92 16.88
C VAL A 177 -3.45 3.91 18.02
N SER A 178 -2.46 4.05 18.89
CA SER A 178 -2.34 3.22 20.07
C SER A 178 -3.57 3.43 20.95
N GLY A 179 -4.21 2.34 21.41
CA GLY A 179 -5.37 2.46 22.31
C GLY A 179 -5.08 3.26 23.58
N SER A 180 -3.81 3.33 24.00
CA SER A 180 -3.36 4.20 25.09
C SER A 180 -3.48 5.69 24.78
N ASP A 181 -3.14 6.14 23.56
CA ASP A 181 -3.28 7.53 23.15
C ASP A 181 -4.76 7.92 23.12
N GLN A 182 -5.62 7.02 22.63
CA GLN A 182 -7.06 7.24 22.60
C GLN A 182 -7.65 7.36 24.01
N MET A 183 -7.13 6.59 24.98
CA MET A 183 -7.55 6.67 26.37
C MET A 183 -7.09 7.97 27.05
N LEU A 184 -5.84 8.40 26.82
CA LEU A 184 -5.26 9.61 27.41
C LEU A 184 -5.84 10.89 26.81
N LEU A 185 -6.18 10.87 25.52
CA LEU A 185 -6.69 12.04 24.80
C LEU A 185 -8.22 12.20 24.93
N GLY A 186 -8.93 11.23 25.50
CA GLY A 186 -10.38 11.23 25.61
C GLY A 186 -11.07 10.76 24.32
N VAL A 187 -12.34 10.39 24.44
CA VAL A 187 -13.10 9.68 23.40
C VAL A 187 -13.13 10.47 22.08
N THR A 188 -12.76 9.77 21.00
CA THR A 188 -12.71 10.17 19.59
C THR A 188 -11.99 11.49 19.31
N LEU A 189 -10.66 11.39 19.19
CA LEU A 189 -9.86 12.48 18.65
C LEU A 189 -10.22 12.69 17.16
N PRO A 190 -10.59 13.91 16.74
CA PRO A 190 -10.79 14.19 15.31
C PRO A 190 -9.50 13.93 14.52
N HIS A 191 -9.66 13.44 13.29
CA HIS A 191 -8.55 13.08 12.40
C HIS A 191 -7.77 14.31 11.94
N ASP A 192 -6.48 14.11 11.62
CA ASP A 192 -5.66 15.14 10.99
C ASP A 192 -6.15 15.38 9.56
N GLU A 193 -6.36 16.65 9.19
CA GLU A 193 -6.70 17.05 7.83
C GLU A 193 -5.40 17.40 7.10
N ILE A 194 -5.16 16.81 5.94
CA ILE A 194 -3.95 17.04 5.14
C ILE A 194 -4.33 17.20 3.68
N GLU A 195 -4.09 18.39 3.14
CA GLU A 195 -4.24 18.72 1.73
C GLU A 195 -2.87 18.99 1.12
N VAL A 196 -2.64 18.45 -0.08
CA VAL A 196 -1.41 18.64 -0.83
C VAL A 196 -1.76 19.39 -2.11
N GLU A 197 -1.22 20.58 -2.26
CA GLU A 197 -1.40 21.47 -3.41
C GLU A 197 -0.12 21.46 -4.25
N GLU A 198 -0.24 21.19 -5.55
CA GLU A 198 0.90 21.21 -6.47
C GLU A 198 1.03 22.60 -7.10
N LEU A 199 2.24 23.15 -7.06
CA LEU A 199 2.50 24.47 -7.60
C LEU A 199 2.82 24.38 -9.10
N PRO A 200 2.22 25.23 -9.95
CA PRO A 200 2.41 25.16 -11.40
C PRO A 200 3.74 25.76 -11.88
N ALA A 201 4.46 26.47 -11.01
CA ALA A 201 5.61 27.30 -11.40
C ALA A 201 6.96 26.57 -11.42
N GLU A 202 7.11 25.50 -10.63
CA GLU A 202 8.35 24.73 -10.45
C GLU A 202 8.02 23.24 -10.48
N GLU A 203 8.73 22.45 -11.30
CA GLU A 203 8.43 21.03 -11.49
C GLU A 203 8.79 20.23 -10.23
N GLY A 204 7.77 19.71 -9.52
CA GLY A 204 7.94 18.93 -8.30
C GLY A 204 7.79 19.72 -6.99
N ASP A 205 7.46 21.01 -7.07
CA ASP A 205 7.12 21.81 -5.89
C ASP A 205 5.67 21.58 -5.47
N PHE A 206 5.48 21.45 -4.16
CA PHE A 206 4.18 21.27 -3.55
C PHE A 206 4.09 22.02 -2.22
N VAL A 207 2.87 22.43 -1.87
CA VAL A 207 2.51 22.99 -0.58
C VAL A 207 1.64 21.97 0.15
N VAL A 208 1.93 21.75 1.43
CA VAL A 208 1.10 20.88 2.28
C VAL A 208 0.38 21.76 3.28
N HIS A 209 -0.95 21.80 3.17
CA HIS A 209 -1.82 22.40 4.17
C HIS A 209 -2.25 21.31 5.13
N PHE A 210 -2.05 21.51 6.43
CA PHE A 210 -2.47 20.53 7.42
C PHE A 210 -3.12 21.20 8.63
N VAL A 211 -4.15 20.53 9.16
CA VAL A 211 -4.82 20.90 10.41
C VAL A 211 -4.67 19.73 11.37
N ILE A 212 -4.11 20.02 12.55
CA ILE A 212 -3.91 19.05 13.62
C ILE A 212 -4.86 19.41 14.77
N PRO A 213 -6.03 18.78 14.86
CA PRO A 213 -6.94 19.04 15.96
C PRO A 213 -6.29 18.71 17.31
N HIS A 214 -6.52 19.57 18.30
CA HIS A 214 -5.98 19.41 19.65
C HIS A 214 -4.44 19.28 19.69
N PHE A 215 -3.72 19.95 18.77
CA PHE A 215 -2.26 19.90 18.67
C PHE A 215 -1.54 20.00 20.03
N GLN A 216 -1.87 21.01 20.83
CA GLN A 216 -1.23 21.21 22.15
C GLN A 216 -1.43 20.01 23.07
N LYS A 217 -2.66 19.50 23.16
CA LYS A 217 -3.00 18.35 24.01
C LYS A 217 -2.25 17.10 23.56
N ARG A 218 -2.24 16.83 22.25
CA ARG A 218 -1.50 15.70 21.67
C ARG A 218 -0.02 15.84 21.93
N MET A 219 0.57 16.99 21.67
CA MET A 219 1.98 17.24 21.90
C MET A 219 2.38 17.09 23.37
N MET A 220 1.53 17.50 24.32
CA MET A 220 1.78 17.29 25.75
C MET A 220 1.76 15.81 26.16
N VAL A 221 0.93 15.00 25.51
CA VAL A 221 0.73 13.58 25.86
C VAL A 221 1.70 12.68 25.12
N THR A 222 1.77 12.80 23.79
CA THR A 222 2.54 11.92 22.90
C THR A 222 3.95 12.43 22.62
N GLN A 223 4.21 13.74 22.82
CA GLN A 223 5.48 14.42 22.51
C GLN A 223 5.94 14.36 21.04
N GLU A 224 5.15 13.69 20.20
CA GLU A 224 5.40 13.48 18.78
C GLU A 224 4.07 13.43 18.04
N ILE A 225 3.99 14.12 16.91
CA ILE A 225 2.88 14.00 15.97
C ILE A 225 3.45 13.63 14.61
N VAL A 226 3.00 12.50 14.08
CA VAL A 226 3.45 11.94 12.80
C VAL A 226 2.39 12.19 11.74
N LEU A 227 2.70 13.07 10.80
CA LEU A 227 1.89 13.28 9.60
C LEU A 227 2.47 12.46 8.45
N GLU A 228 1.60 11.76 7.71
CA GLU A 228 1.97 11.08 6.47
C GLU A 228 1.12 11.62 5.33
N PHE A 229 1.78 11.89 4.21
CA PHE A 229 1.12 12.31 2.97
C PHE A 229 1.93 11.83 1.76
N ILE A 230 1.26 11.83 0.62
CA ILE A 230 1.79 11.53 -0.69
C ILE A 230 1.83 12.85 -1.45
N ALA A 231 3.01 13.21 -1.94
CA ALA A 231 3.20 14.33 -2.83
C ALA A 231 3.79 13.83 -4.16
N ARG A 232 3.34 14.40 -5.28
CA ARG A 232 3.93 14.08 -6.58
C ARG A 232 5.21 14.89 -6.75
N CYS A 233 6.30 14.19 -6.96
CA CYS A 233 7.51 14.79 -7.54
C CYS A 233 7.66 14.14 -8.93
N LYS A 234 7.55 14.92 -10.00
CA LYS A 234 8.06 14.54 -11.34
C LYS A 234 9.42 15.24 -11.43
N PRO A 235 10.57 14.55 -11.52
CA PRO A 235 11.04 13.74 -12.69
C PRO A 235 11.97 12.55 -12.29
N PRO A 236 12.66 11.82 -13.21
CA PRO A 236 12.40 10.42 -13.64
C PRO A 236 12.34 9.32 -12.54
N PHE A 237 12.35 9.68 -11.26
CA PHE A 237 12.31 8.80 -10.11
C PHE A 237 10.94 8.85 -9.41
N LEU A 238 10.67 7.75 -8.73
CA LEU A 238 9.36 7.29 -8.24
C LEU A 238 8.70 8.25 -7.22
N PRO A 239 7.37 8.14 -7.04
CA PRO A 239 6.63 8.87 -6.01
C PRO A 239 7.27 8.66 -4.63
N SER A 240 7.45 9.76 -3.89
CA SER A 240 8.16 9.77 -2.61
C SER A 240 7.17 9.89 -1.46
N ARG A 241 7.37 9.06 -0.43
CA ARG A 241 6.64 9.19 0.85
C ARG A 241 7.36 10.22 1.70
N ALA A 242 6.63 11.26 2.11
CA ALA A 242 7.12 12.24 3.07
C ALA A 242 6.50 11.96 4.44
N GLN A 243 7.34 12.01 5.47
CA GLN A 243 6.90 12.07 6.86
C GLN A 243 7.37 13.39 7.46
N LEU A 244 6.44 14.10 8.08
CA LEU A 244 6.74 15.31 8.83
C LEU A 244 6.66 15.00 10.33
N PHE A 245 7.77 15.25 11.02
CA PHE A 245 7.87 15.13 12.47
C PHE A 245 7.91 16.53 13.09
N LEU A 246 7.00 16.79 14.04
CA LEU A 246 7.02 18.00 14.85
C LEU A 246 7.53 17.65 16.26
N LEU A 247 8.71 18.17 16.61
CA LEU A 247 9.40 17.96 17.89
C LEU A 247 9.47 19.27 18.68
N THR A 248 9.36 19.20 20.01
CA THR A 248 9.24 20.37 20.89
C THR A 248 10.55 21.08 21.24
N ASP A 249 11.72 20.55 20.85
CA ASP A 249 12.99 21.01 21.42
C ASP A 249 13.67 22.18 20.65
N LYS A 250 13.13 22.59 19.49
CA LYS A 250 13.61 23.74 18.70
C LYS A 250 12.46 24.36 17.89
N PRO A 251 12.58 25.63 17.43
CA PRO A 251 11.57 26.24 16.54
C PRO A 251 11.26 25.31 15.37
N PRO A 252 10.00 25.30 14.86
CA PRO A 252 9.49 24.25 13.98
C PRO A 252 10.27 24.24 12.66
N LEU A 253 11.36 23.48 12.63
CA LEU A 253 12.03 23.07 11.41
C LEU A 253 11.31 21.80 10.97
N ALA A 254 10.37 21.97 10.04
CA ALA A 254 9.80 20.88 9.31
C ALA A 254 10.91 20.14 8.57
N GLN A 255 11.31 18.97 9.06
CA GLN A 255 12.17 18.07 8.30
C GLN A 255 11.30 17.16 7.45
N VAL A 256 11.28 17.42 6.15
CA VAL A 256 10.69 16.52 5.16
C VAL A 256 11.76 15.48 4.82
N GLY A 257 11.59 14.26 5.32
CA GLY A 257 12.39 13.12 4.88
C GLY A 257 11.72 12.45 3.68
N CYS A 258 12.36 12.50 2.51
CA CYS A 258 11.99 11.62 1.39
C CYS A 258 12.59 10.24 1.65
N GLY A 259 11.76 9.30 2.13
CA GLY A 259 12.17 7.90 2.27
C GLY A 259 12.20 7.23 0.90
N SER A 260 13.39 6.74 0.48
CA SER A 260 13.55 5.85 -0.68
C SER A 260 13.15 4.41 -0.34
#